data_AF-A0A8E2F2C4-F1
#
_entry.id   AF-A0A8E2F2C4-F1
#
_cell.length_a   1.000
_cell.length_b   1.000
_cell.length_c   1.000
_cell.angle_alpha   90.00
_cell.angle_beta   90.00
_cell.angle_gamma   90.00
#
_symmetry.space_group_name_H-M   'P 1'
#
loop_
_entity.id
_entity.type
_entity.pdbx_description
1 polymer ?
#
loop_
_entity_poly.entity_id
_entity_poly.type
_entity_poly.pdbx_seq_one_letter_code
_entity_poly.pdbx_strand_id
1 'polypeptide(L)'
;THARSLSCVAAFESGSLNIDQKDLREVLAISAGSSLYITQFLWSDPFSPAPSSFIRRSVGNVGKQGTALLFSPNNPKIGDPGYDSWRSVQHDEFDGKFKNNFPETSLHLSFTGYELALNTGQHGLRDKEAYFLQTVVQAYERSVWVADLDILGALGGDKIRFSRLSQRCQHTPIESKSAGHGPITSIDCWAELLDPPNNCSIIRAKGNWLARLATTVVAIQKTRHVIIASEKVCWACI
;
A
#
# COMPACT_ATOMS: atom_id res chain seq x y z
N THR A 1 -10.92 12.63 -6.66
CA THR A 1 -9.50 12.27 -6.49
C THR A 1 -9.12 12.53 -5.04
N HIS A 2 -8.16 11.80 -4.48
CA HIS A 2 -7.72 12.02 -3.10
C HIS A 2 -7.13 13.43 -2.92
N ALA A 3 -6.36 13.91 -3.89
CA ALA A 3 -5.77 15.25 -3.87
C ALA A 3 -6.81 16.37 -3.71
N ARG A 4 -7.98 16.25 -4.37
CA ARG A 4 -9.08 17.21 -4.19
C ARG A 4 -9.62 17.17 -2.75
N SER A 5 -9.82 15.97 -2.20
CA SER A 5 -10.29 15.83 -0.82
C SER A 5 -9.27 16.39 0.18
N LEU A 6 -7.97 16.19 -0.05
CA LEU A 6 -6.90 16.77 0.78
C LEU A 6 -6.85 18.30 0.68
N SER A 7 -7.06 18.87 -0.51
CA SER A 7 -7.15 20.32 -0.69
C SER A 7 -8.29 20.92 0.14
N CYS A 8 -9.48 20.27 0.12
CA CYS A 8 -10.60 20.68 0.96
C CYS A 8 -10.29 20.55 2.46
N VAL A 9 -9.65 19.45 2.88
CA VAL A 9 -9.23 19.27 4.28
C VAL A 9 -8.28 20.39 4.71
N ALA A 10 -7.26 20.70 3.90
CA ALA A 10 -6.32 21.76 4.18
C ALA A 10 -7.04 23.11 4.36
N ALA A 11 -7.98 23.44 3.48
CA ALA A 11 -8.76 24.67 3.56
C ALA A 11 -9.67 24.73 4.80
N PHE A 12 -10.35 23.64 5.16
CA PHE A 12 -11.24 23.61 6.32
C PHE A 12 -10.48 23.65 7.65
N GLU A 13 -9.35 22.96 7.76
CA GLU A 13 -8.57 22.91 9.01
C GLU A 13 -7.79 24.20 9.28
N SER A 14 -7.33 24.86 8.22
CA SER A 14 -6.53 26.10 8.34
C SER A 14 -7.36 27.39 8.21
N GLY A 15 -8.58 27.30 7.68
CA GLY A 15 -9.44 28.44 7.35
C GLY A 15 -8.97 29.31 6.17
N SER A 16 -7.77 29.10 5.64
CA SER A 16 -7.19 30.00 4.62
C SER A 16 -6.25 29.32 3.61
N LEU A 17 -5.74 28.12 3.90
CA LEU A 17 -4.76 27.43 3.09
C LEU A 17 -5.44 26.81 1.85
N ASN A 18 -5.18 27.39 0.69
CA ASN A 18 -5.69 26.91 -0.59
C ASN A 18 -4.54 26.35 -1.44
N ILE A 19 -4.29 25.04 -1.33
CA ILE A 19 -3.24 24.34 -2.09
C ILE A 19 -3.84 23.76 -3.37
N ASP A 20 -3.15 23.96 -4.50
CA ASP A 20 -3.51 23.33 -5.78
C ASP A 20 -3.47 21.80 -5.65
N GLN A 21 -4.47 21.13 -6.23
CA GLN A 21 -4.58 19.67 -6.22
C GLN A 21 -3.37 18.99 -6.88
N LYS A 22 -2.65 19.67 -7.78
CA LYS A 22 -1.43 19.17 -8.41
C LYS A 22 -0.32 18.94 -7.38
N ASP A 23 -0.21 19.82 -6.40
CA ASP A 23 0.83 19.75 -5.35
C ASP A 23 0.48 18.70 -4.27
N LEU A 24 -0.75 18.19 -4.28
CA LEU A 24 -1.26 17.20 -3.33
C LEU A 24 -1.34 15.78 -3.91
N ARG A 25 -0.82 15.55 -5.12
CA ARG A 25 -0.88 14.23 -5.77
C ARG A 25 -0.11 13.16 -5.01
N GLU A 26 1.04 13.53 -4.46
CA GLU A 26 1.94 12.64 -3.72
C GLU A 26 1.69 12.66 -2.21
N VAL A 27 0.73 13.47 -1.75
CA VAL A 27 0.37 13.59 -0.33
C VAL A 27 -0.55 12.44 0.07
N LEU A 28 -0.12 11.68 1.08
CA LEU A 28 -0.78 10.48 1.60
C LEU A 28 -1.63 10.76 2.84
N ALA A 29 -1.34 11.85 3.56
CA ALA A 29 -2.14 12.29 4.70
C ALA A 29 -1.91 13.78 5.04
N ILE A 30 -2.83 14.37 5.79
CA ILE A 30 -2.66 15.68 6.44
C ILE A 30 -2.80 15.49 7.95
N SER A 31 -1.84 16.02 8.71
CA SER A 31 -1.93 16.16 10.17
C SER A 31 -2.27 17.60 10.52
N ALA A 32 -3.42 17.82 11.15
CA ALA A 32 -3.87 19.14 11.58
C ALA A 32 -4.51 19.05 12.97
N GLY A 33 -4.07 19.88 13.91
CA GLY A 33 -4.55 19.87 15.29
C GLY A 33 -4.37 18.50 15.96
N SER A 34 -5.49 17.85 16.30
CA SER A 34 -5.54 16.50 16.91
C SER A 34 -6.00 15.41 15.92
N SER A 35 -5.96 15.70 14.63
CA SER A 35 -6.50 14.85 13.57
C SER A 35 -5.43 14.46 12.55
N LEU A 36 -5.49 13.19 12.13
CA LEU A 36 -4.81 12.68 10.94
C LEU A 36 -5.85 12.34 9.87
N TYR A 37 -5.78 13.02 8.74
CA TYR A 37 -6.61 12.81 7.56
C TYR A 37 -5.84 11.98 6.54
N ILE A 38 -6.12 10.69 6.49
CA ILE A 38 -5.30 9.70 5.79
C ILE A 38 -6.02 9.26 4.51
N THR A 39 -5.27 9.12 3.41
CA THR A 39 -5.83 8.53 2.19
C THR A 39 -6.30 7.10 2.43
N GLN A 40 -7.48 6.76 1.91
CA GLN A 40 -8.12 5.48 2.17
C GLN A 40 -7.32 4.29 1.62
N PHE A 41 -6.41 4.51 0.66
CA PHE A 41 -5.48 3.51 0.14
C PHE A 41 -4.55 2.93 1.22
N LEU A 42 -4.19 3.71 2.24
CA LEU A 42 -3.40 3.24 3.40
C LEU A 42 -4.19 2.33 4.34
N TRP A 43 -5.51 2.33 4.22
CA TRP A 43 -6.42 1.69 5.16
C TRP A 43 -7.42 0.74 4.47
N SER A 44 -7.06 0.25 3.29
CA SER A 44 -7.92 -0.62 2.49
C SER A 44 -7.18 -1.88 2.07
N ASP A 45 -7.90 -2.98 2.15
CA ASP A 45 -7.48 -4.24 1.58
C ASP A 45 -7.47 -4.14 0.04
N PRO A 46 -6.35 -4.41 -0.65
CA PRO A 46 -6.32 -4.41 -2.11
C PRO A 46 -7.28 -5.41 -2.74
N PHE A 47 -7.71 -6.46 -2.01
CA PHE A 47 -8.74 -7.39 -2.47
C PHE A 47 -10.15 -6.75 -2.48
N SER A 48 -10.42 -5.85 -1.54
CA SER A 48 -11.73 -5.24 -1.39
C SER A 48 -12.05 -4.27 -2.55
N PRO A 49 -13.34 -4.03 -2.85
CA PRO A 49 -13.75 -3.01 -3.80
C PRO A 49 -13.11 -1.65 -3.49
N ALA A 50 -12.96 -0.81 -4.52
CA ALA A 50 -12.46 0.54 -4.31
C ALA A 50 -13.35 1.26 -3.27
N PRO A 51 -12.76 2.01 -2.34
CA PRO A 51 -13.51 2.65 -1.27
C PRO A 51 -14.45 3.74 -1.79
N SER A 52 -15.55 3.96 -1.09
CA SER A 52 -16.52 5.03 -1.40
C SER A 52 -16.02 6.42 -1.01
N SER A 53 -15.11 6.52 -0.03
CA SER A 53 -14.44 7.75 0.38
C SER A 53 -12.96 7.71 0.06
N PHE A 54 -12.36 8.88 -0.20
CA PHE A 54 -10.92 8.98 -0.45
C PHE A 54 -10.09 9.24 0.80
N ILE A 55 -10.71 9.77 1.86
CA ILE A 55 -10.03 10.19 3.10
C ILE A 55 -10.74 9.60 4.31
N ARG A 56 -9.93 9.15 5.27
CA ARG A 56 -10.37 8.70 6.59
C ARG A 56 -9.71 9.56 7.67
N ARG A 57 -10.50 10.05 8.61
CA ARG A 57 -9.98 10.74 9.80
C ARG A 57 -9.63 9.71 10.87
N SER A 58 -8.47 9.89 11.49
CA SER A 58 -8.04 9.22 12.73
C SER A 58 -7.71 10.27 13.79
N VAL A 59 -7.85 9.91 15.06
CA VAL A 59 -7.42 10.75 16.18
C VAL A 59 -5.92 10.58 16.39
N GLY A 60 -5.21 11.69 16.54
CA GLY A 60 -3.75 11.74 16.65
C GLY A 60 -3.14 12.77 15.69
N ASN A 61 -1.87 13.09 15.89
CA ASN A 61 -1.10 14.00 15.03
C ASN A 61 0.36 13.51 14.95
N VAL A 62 1.17 14.18 14.14
CA VAL A 62 2.60 13.87 13.98
C VAL A 62 3.50 14.44 15.08
N GLY A 63 2.93 14.94 16.18
CA GLY A 63 3.67 15.48 17.33
C GLY A 63 4.35 16.82 17.07
N LYS A 64 4.02 17.50 15.98
CA LYS A 64 4.57 18.82 15.60
C LYS A 64 3.45 19.84 15.46
N GLN A 65 3.78 21.10 15.74
CA GLN A 65 2.86 22.22 15.53
C GLN A 65 2.67 22.50 14.04
N GLY A 66 1.57 23.19 13.70
CA GLY A 66 1.19 23.51 12.32
C GLY A 66 0.47 22.37 11.59
N THR A 67 0.19 22.60 10.30
CA THR A 67 -0.42 21.63 9.40
C THR A 67 0.68 20.89 8.62
N ALA A 68 0.86 19.60 8.90
CA ALA A 68 1.83 18.78 8.18
C ALA A 68 1.16 18.03 7.02
N LEU A 69 1.71 18.16 5.82
CA LEU A 69 1.31 17.41 4.63
C LEU A 69 2.29 16.27 4.41
N LEU A 70 1.85 15.05 4.71
CA LEU A 70 2.67 13.86 4.68
C LEU A 70 2.76 13.36 3.24
N PHE A 71 3.97 13.23 2.69
CA PHE A 71 4.19 12.74 1.33
C PHE A 71 5.25 11.63 1.30
N SER A 72 5.11 10.70 0.35
CA SER A 72 6.01 9.55 0.19
C SER A 72 7.35 9.96 -0.43
N PRO A 73 8.46 9.29 -0.11
CA PRO A 73 9.72 9.47 -0.85
C PRO A 73 9.62 8.93 -2.28
N ASN A 74 10.32 9.57 -3.22
CA ASN A 74 10.32 9.17 -4.64
C ASN A 74 11.05 7.85 -4.93
N ASN A 75 11.90 7.40 -4.01
CA ASN A 75 12.75 6.23 -4.21
C ASN A 75 12.59 5.24 -3.04
N PRO A 76 11.42 4.57 -2.93
CA PRO A 76 11.17 3.60 -1.87
C PRO A 76 12.18 2.46 -1.97
N LYS A 77 12.81 2.11 -0.85
CA LYS A 77 13.79 1.02 -0.81
C LYS A 77 13.07 -0.31 -0.63
N ILE A 78 13.58 -1.36 -1.26
CA ILE A 78 13.11 -2.73 -1.06
C ILE A 78 14.31 -3.53 -0.59
N GLY A 79 14.13 -4.32 0.46
CA GLY A 79 15.17 -5.18 1.00
C GLY A 79 15.58 -6.27 0.02
N ASP A 80 16.81 -6.74 0.17
CA ASP A 80 17.31 -7.87 -0.58
C ASP A 80 16.70 -9.17 -0.06
N PRO A 81 16.50 -10.19 -0.93
CA PRO A 81 16.04 -11.52 -0.52
C PRO A 81 17.05 -12.27 0.38
N GLY A 82 18.16 -11.63 0.76
CA GLY A 82 19.20 -12.22 1.59
C GLY A 82 20.24 -12.99 0.79
N TYR A 83 20.75 -12.41 -0.30
CA TYR A 83 21.81 -12.99 -1.16
C TYR A 83 23.10 -13.35 -0.40
N ASP A 84 23.34 -12.73 0.76
CA ASP A 84 24.46 -13.04 1.65
C ASP A 84 24.28 -14.39 2.37
N SER A 85 23.09 -14.99 2.29
CA SER A 85 22.82 -16.35 2.70
C SER A 85 22.70 -17.23 1.46
N TRP A 86 23.40 -18.37 1.43
CA TRP A 86 23.33 -19.38 0.36
C TRP A 86 21.95 -20.08 0.26
N ARG A 87 20.90 -19.51 0.84
CA ARG A 87 19.57 -20.08 0.88
C ARG A 87 18.90 -19.89 -0.47
N SER A 88 18.82 -20.98 -1.24
CA SER A 88 17.94 -21.02 -2.40
C SER A 88 16.51 -20.77 -1.94
N VAL A 89 15.86 -19.75 -2.50
CA VAL A 89 14.42 -19.54 -2.32
C VAL A 89 13.70 -20.68 -3.04
N GLN A 90 12.83 -21.38 -2.32
CA GLN A 90 12.04 -22.48 -2.87
C GLN A 90 10.66 -21.97 -3.22
N HIS A 91 10.16 -22.37 -4.38
CA HIS A 91 8.88 -21.95 -4.92
C HIS A 91 8.00 -23.17 -5.11
N ASP A 92 6.95 -23.27 -4.30
CA ASP A 92 5.99 -24.36 -4.37
C ASP A 92 4.79 -23.99 -5.24
N GLU A 93 4.30 -24.95 -6.01
CA GLU A 93 3.05 -24.79 -6.76
C GLU A 93 1.86 -24.53 -5.84
N PHE A 94 0.88 -23.80 -6.35
CA PHE A 94 -0.34 -23.50 -5.61
C PHE A 94 -1.20 -24.75 -5.43
N ASP A 95 -1.36 -25.17 -4.17
CA ASP A 95 -2.10 -26.36 -3.76
C ASP A 95 -3.63 -26.15 -3.67
N GLY A 96 -4.13 -24.98 -4.07
CA GLY A 96 -5.53 -24.59 -3.95
C GLY A 96 -5.95 -24.17 -2.53
N LYS A 97 -5.05 -24.21 -1.54
CA LYS A 97 -5.36 -23.86 -0.15
C LYS A 97 -4.94 -22.43 0.16
N PHE A 98 -5.88 -21.67 0.70
CA PHE A 98 -5.63 -20.33 1.23
C PHE A 98 -5.19 -20.42 2.68
N LYS A 99 -3.98 -19.94 2.95
CA LYS A 99 -3.38 -19.85 4.28
C LYS A 99 -3.03 -18.40 4.59
N ASN A 100 -2.80 -18.11 5.87
CA ASN A 100 -2.17 -16.85 6.29
C ASN A 100 -0.70 -17.12 6.57
N ASN A 101 0.15 -17.00 5.55
CA ASN A 101 1.59 -17.25 5.68
C ASN A 101 2.39 -16.00 6.07
N PHE A 102 1.70 -14.87 6.25
CA PHE A 102 2.26 -13.58 6.68
C PHE A 102 1.63 -13.11 8.00
N PRO A 103 1.61 -13.92 9.08
CA PRO A 103 0.91 -13.55 10.31
C PRO A 103 1.60 -12.41 11.08
N GLU A 104 2.90 -12.22 10.89
CA GLU A 104 3.72 -11.28 11.68
C GLU A 104 4.11 -10.03 10.87
N THR A 105 3.41 -9.78 9.76
CA THR A 105 3.58 -8.56 8.99
C THR A 105 2.99 -7.37 9.76
N SER A 106 3.79 -6.31 9.92
CA SER A 106 3.35 -5.03 10.46
C SER A 106 3.71 -3.87 9.51
N LEU A 107 2.96 -2.78 9.62
CA LEU A 107 3.23 -1.53 8.90
C LEU A 107 3.60 -0.43 9.89
N HIS A 108 4.70 0.26 9.61
CA HIS A 108 5.24 1.31 10.46
C HIS A 108 5.32 2.61 9.66
N LEU A 109 4.87 3.70 10.25
CA LEU A 109 5.00 5.04 9.67
C LEU A 109 6.18 5.74 10.35
N SER A 110 7.10 6.27 9.55
CA SER A 110 8.29 6.98 10.01
C SER A 110 8.52 8.28 9.24
N PHE A 111 9.30 9.19 9.80
CA PHE A 111 9.63 10.48 9.17
C PHE A 111 11.12 10.52 8.85
N THR A 112 11.48 11.00 7.66
CA THR A 112 12.90 11.12 7.26
C THR A 112 13.57 12.35 7.86
N GLY A 113 12.79 13.28 8.40
CA GLY A 113 13.23 14.59 8.87
C GLY A 113 13.25 15.66 7.79
N TYR A 114 13.03 15.30 6.51
CA TYR A 114 12.90 16.30 5.45
C TYR A 114 11.57 17.06 5.57
N GLU A 115 11.68 18.38 5.61
CA GLU A 115 10.55 19.31 5.66
C GLU A 115 10.71 20.42 4.64
N LEU A 116 9.60 20.81 4.01
CA LEU A 116 9.53 21.96 3.12
C LEU A 116 8.39 22.87 3.54
N ALA A 117 8.70 24.10 3.94
CA ALA A 117 7.68 25.07 4.33
C ALA A 117 6.80 25.44 3.12
N LEU A 118 5.49 25.52 3.34
CA LEU A 118 4.56 26.05 2.35
C LEU A 118 4.52 27.57 2.47
N ASN A 119 4.65 28.26 1.34
CA ASN A 119 4.42 29.70 1.32
C ASN A 119 2.91 29.97 1.34
N THR A 120 2.40 30.42 2.49
CA THR A 120 0.98 30.73 2.69
C THR A 120 0.60 32.13 2.21
N GLY A 121 1.56 32.90 1.68
CA GLY A 121 1.37 34.29 1.28
C GLY A 121 1.19 35.26 2.45
N GLN A 122 1.19 34.76 3.69
CA GLN A 122 1.15 35.58 4.89
C GLN A 122 2.58 35.90 5.36
N HIS A 123 2.82 37.17 5.68
CA HIS A 123 4.10 37.66 6.18
C HIS A 123 3.99 38.07 7.65
N GLY A 124 5.05 37.85 8.44
CA GLY A 124 5.13 38.31 9.84
C GLY A 124 4.76 37.28 10.91
N LEU A 125 4.32 36.08 10.52
CA LEU A 125 4.14 34.95 11.45
C LEU A 125 5.46 34.20 11.64
N ARG A 126 5.77 33.85 12.90
CA ARG A 126 7.03 33.20 13.28
C ARG A 126 6.97 31.67 13.14
N ASP A 127 5.77 31.10 13.18
CA ASP A 127 5.53 29.67 13.10
C ASP A 127 5.17 29.23 11.67
N LYS A 128 5.62 28.03 11.27
CA LYS A 128 5.20 27.40 10.00
C LYS A 128 3.73 26.98 10.11
N GLU A 129 2.82 27.74 9.53
CA GLU A 129 1.39 27.37 9.49
C GLU A 129 1.16 26.04 8.77
N ALA A 130 1.90 25.79 7.68
CA ALA A 130 1.86 24.54 6.94
C ALA A 130 3.22 24.18 6.31
N TYR A 131 3.47 22.88 6.17
CA TYR A 131 4.69 22.35 5.56
C TYR A 131 4.49 20.93 5.04
N PHE A 132 5.25 20.56 4.03
CA PHE A 132 5.41 19.17 3.63
C PHE A 132 6.36 18.45 4.58
N LEU A 133 5.99 17.24 4.98
CA LEU A 133 6.76 16.35 5.83
C LEU A 133 6.96 15.01 5.12
N GLN A 134 8.20 14.70 4.76
CA GLN A 134 8.47 13.43 4.08
C GLN A 134 8.28 12.27 5.06
N THR A 135 7.42 11.35 4.67
CA THR A 135 6.94 10.23 5.48
C THR A 135 7.14 8.93 4.72
N VAL A 136 7.67 7.91 5.40
CA VAL A 136 7.88 6.58 4.83
C VAL A 136 6.98 5.59 5.54
N VAL A 137 6.18 4.86 4.76
CA VAL A 137 5.44 3.70 5.24
C VAL A 137 6.29 2.47 4.97
N GLN A 138 6.52 1.66 5.99
CA GLN A 138 7.46 0.55 5.94
C GLN A 138 6.78 -0.75 6.33
N ALA A 139 7.03 -1.81 5.57
CA ALA A 139 6.66 -3.17 5.90
C ALA A 139 7.76 -3.84 6.73
N TYR A 140 7.34 -4.51 7.80
CA TYR A 140 8.19 -5.35 8.62
C TYR A 140 7.61 -6.76 8.70
N GLU A 141 8.47 -7.76 8.81
CA GLU A 141 8.11 -9.13 9.17
C GLU A 141 8.93 -9.50 10.41
N ARG A 142 8.27 -9.90 11.50
CA ARG A 142 8.97 -10.27 12.74
C ARG A 142 9.96 -9.20 13.21
N SER A 143 9.56 -7.94 13.12
CA SER A 143 10.40 -6.77 13.45
C SER A 143 11.65 -6.57 12.57
N VAL A 144 11.78 -7.30 11.46
CA VAL A 144 12.82 -7.07 10.44
C VAL A 144 12.22 -6.23 9.32
N TRP A 145 12.90 -5.13 8.96
CA TRP A 145 12.47 -4.28 7.85
C TRP A 145 12.53 -5.06 6.54
N VAL A 146 11.47 -4.94 5.73
CA VAL A 146 11.37 -5.62 4.44
C VAL A 146 11.38 -4.63 3.28
N ALA A 147 10.57 -3.58 3.33
CA ALA A 147 10.47 -2.60 2.25
C ALA A 147 9.81 -1.30 2.70
N ASP A 148 10.16 -0.22 2.04
CA ASP A 148 9.38 1.01 2.00
C ASP A 148 8.25 0.86 0.96
N LEU A 149 7.07 1.36 1.28
CA LEU A 149 5.83 1.16 0.53
C LEU A 149 5.38 2.47 -0.15
N ASP A 150 5.39 2.48 -1.48
CA ASP A 150 4.71 3.45 -2.32
C ASP A 150 3.26 3.02 -2.59
N ILE A 151 2.42 3.18 -1.57
CA ILE A 151 1.02 2.76 -1.60
C ILE A 151 0.21 3.57 -2.62
N LEU A 152 0.49 4.87 -2.76
CA LEU A 152 -0.21 5.73 -3.70
C LEU A 152 0.14 5.39 -5.15
N GLY A 153 1.42 5.19 -5.47
CA GLY A 153 1.84 4.77 -6.80
C GLY A 153 1.31 3.37 -7.16
N ALA A 154 1.27 2.46 -6.18
CA ALA A 154 0.81 1.09 -6.38
C ALA A 154 -0.72 0.95 -6.56
N LEU A 155 -1.52 1.64 -5.74
CA LEU A 155 -2.98 1.46 -5.67
C LEU A 155 -3.80 2.63 -6.23
N GLY A 156 -3.20 3.82 -6.36
CA GLY A 156 -3.87 5.03 -6.83
C GLY A 156 -3.81 5.22 -8.34
N GLY A 157 -3.04 4.43 -9.07
CA GLY A 157 -2.88 4.54 -10.52
C GLY A 157 -3.97 3.82 -11.34
N ASP A 158 -4.16 4.26 -12.59
CA ASP A 158 -5.18 3.71 -13.51
C ASP A 158 -4.87 2.27 -14.00
N LYS A 159 -3.65 1.77 -13.77
CA LYS A 159 -3.20 0.44 -14.21
C LYS A 159 -2.96 -0.47 -13.01
N ILE A 160 -4.03 -1.10 -12.54
CA ILE A 160 -3.97 -2.13 -11.51
C ILE A 160 -3.14 -3.31 -12.06
N ARG A 161 -1.96 -3.56 -11.47
CA ARG A 161 -1.05 -4.67 -11.88
C ARG A 161 -1.25 -5.94 -11.05
N PHE A 162 -2.47 -6.16 -10.56
CA PHE A 162 -2.82 -7.37 -9.81
C PHE A 162 -4.24 -7.81 -10.15
N SER A 163 -4.46 -9.12 -10.11
CA SER A 163 -5.77 -9.71 -10.34
C SER A 163 -6.46 -10.01 -9.01
N ARG A 164 -7.73 -9.61 -8.90
CA ARG A 164 -8.62 -9.98 -7.80
C ARG A 164 -9.42 -11.19 -8.22
N LEU A 165 -9.17 -12.33 -7.59
CA LEU A 165 -10.00 -13.51 -7.83
C LEU A 165 -11.20 -13.50 -6.90
N SER A 166 -12.33 -13.02 -7.44
CA SER A 166 -13.59 -13.00 -6.70
C SER A 166 -14.33 -14.33 -6.83
N GLN A 167 -15.11 -14.69 -5.80
CA GLN A 167 -15.95 -15.89 -5.78
C GLN A 167 -17.11 -15.82 -6.81
N ARG A 168 -17.41 -14.64 -7.37
CA ARG A 168 -18.57 -14.43 -8.27
C ARG A 168 -18.19 -14.69 -9.72
N CYS A 169 -17.82 -15.94 -10.03
CA CYS A 169 -17.68 -16.40 -11.40
C CYS A 169 -18.88 -17.27 -11.81
N GLN A 170 -19.24 -17.27 -13.09
CA GLN A 170 -20.35 -18.07 -13.63
C GLN A 170 -19.94 -19.50 -14.00
N HIS A 171 -18.70 -19.90 -13.69
CA HIS A 171 -18.20 -21.25 -13.98
C HIS A 171 -18.86 -22.30 -13.09
N THR A 172 -19.21 -23.43 -13.70
CA THR A 172 -19.71 -24.62 -13.00
C THR A 172 -18.65 -25.23 -12.07
N PRO A 173 -19.03 -26.08 -11.10
CA PRO A 173 -18.07 -26.81 -10.25
C PRO A 173 -17.08 -27.71 -11.03
N ILE A 174 -17.42 -28.07 -12.27
CA ILE A 174 -16.58 -28.87 -13.16
C ILE A 174 -15.59 -27.96 -13.88
N GLU A 175 -16.07 -26.89 -14.51
CA GLU A 175 -15.21 -25.89 -15.18
C GLU A 175 -14.26 -25.22 -14.20
N SER A 176 -14.71 -24.92 -12.98
CA SER A 176 -13.87 -24.30 -11.95
C SER A 176 -12.71 -25.15 -11.44
N LYS A 177 -12.64 -26.43 -11.84
CA LYS A 177 -11.51 -27.34 -11.59
C LYS A 177 -10.62 -27.56 -12.80
N SER A 178 -11.06 -27.13 -13.98
CA SER A 178 -10.33 -27.25 -15.24
C SER A 178 -9.43 -26.03 -15.42
N ALA A 179 -8.17 -26.14 -14.99
CA ALA A 179 -7.19 -25.08 -15.21
C ALA A 179 -6.76 -25.05 -16.70
N GLY A 180 -7.01 -23.93 -17.38
CA GLY A 180 -6.50 -23.69 -18.74
C GLY A 180 -5.11 -23.05 -18.78
N HIS A 181 -4.54 -22.75 -17.61
CA HIS A 181 -3.33 -21.94 -17.46
C HIS A 181 -2.15 -22.77 -16.90
N GLY A 182 -0.93 -22.31 -17.18
CA GLY A 182 0.30 -22.94 -16.67
C GLY A 182 0.40 -22.94 -15.13
N PRO A 183 1.40 -23.62 -14.55
CA PRO A 183 1.54 -23.74 -13.11
C PRO A 183 1.59 -22.37 -12.44
N ILE A 184 0.91 -22.22 -11.31
CA ILE A 184 0.89 -21.00 -10.49
C ILE A 184 1.70 -21.29 -9.25
N THR A 185 2.56 -20.36 -8.87
CA THR A 185 3.38 -20.48 -7.67
C THR A 185 2.72 -19.80 -6.48
N SER A 186 2.76 -20.45 -5.31
CA SER A 186 2.38 -19.81 -4.05
C SER A 186 3.48 -18.86 -3.59
N ILE A 187 3.09 -17.67 -3.12
CA ILE A 187 3.98 -16.78 -2.38
C ILE A 187 3.58 -16.82 -0.91
N ASP A 188 4.44 -17.43 -0.11
CA ASP A 188 4.23 -17.75 1.29
C ASP A 188 5.15 -17.01 2.25
N CYS A 189 6.25 -16.49 1.76
CA CYS A 189 7.16 -15.69 2.56
C CYS A 189 7.68 -14.47 1.79
N TRP A 190 8.27 -13.53 2.52
CA TRP A 190 8.86 -12.35 1.91
C TRP A 190 10.04 -12.68 1.00
N ALA A 191 10.81 -13.72 1.28
CA ALA A 191 11.91 -14.14 0.40
C ALA A 191 11.40 -14.54 -1.00
N GLU A 192 10.31 -15.31 -1.07
CA GLU A 192 9.64 -15.68 -2.33
C GLU A 192 9.04 -14.47 -3.07
N LEU A 193 8.61 -13.44 -2.34
CA LEU A 193 8.12 -12.21 -2.96
C LEU A 193 9.26 -11.35 -3.50
N LEU A 194 10.38 -11.29 -2.78
CA LEU A 194 11.55 -10.48 -3.10
C LEU A 194 12.39 -11.12 -4.22
N ASP A 195 12.43 -12.45 -4.28
CA ASP A 195 12.98 -13.26 -5.36
C ASP A 195 11.84 -14.04 -6.03
N PRO A 196 11.05 -13.39 -6.91
CA PRO A 196 9.82 -13.97 -7.43
C PRO A 196 10.09 -15.03 -8.50
N PRO A 197 9.21 -16.03 -8.62
CA PRO A 197 9.32 -17.05 -9.66
C PRO A 197 9.01 -16.44 -11.05
N ASN A 198 9.36 -17.19 -12.10
CA ASN A 198 9.17 -16.72 -13.49
C ASN A 198 7.72 -16.83 -14.01
N ASN A 199 6.84 -17.51 -13.27
CA ASN A 199 5.44 -17.75 -13.63
C ASN A 199 4.46 -16.86 -12.84
N CYS A 200 3.17 -17.04 -13.09
CA CYS A 200 2.14 -16.36 -12.32
C CYS A 200 2.20 -16.78 -10.84
N SER A 201 1.98 -15.82 -9.95
CA SER A 201 2.15 -16.01 -8.51
C SER A 201 0.92 -15.56 -7.73
N ILE A 202 0.54 -16.32 -6.71
CA ILE A 202 -0.60 -16.01 -5.83
C ILE A 202 -0.14 -15.80 -4.38
N ILE A 203 -0.55 -14.68 -3.79
CA ILE A 203 -0.18 -14.32 -2.42
C ILE A 203 -1.12 -15.00 -1.43
N ARG A 204 -0.56 -15.79 -0.50
CA ARG A 204 -1.33 -16.48 0.54
C ARG A 204 -1.30 -15.73 1.87
N ALA A 205 -2.11 -14.68 1.93
CA ALA A 205 -2.31 -13.85 3.12
C ALA A 205 -3.79 -13.85 3.57
N LYS A 206 -4.40 -15.03 3.70
CA LYS A 206 -5.83 -15.20 4.02
C LYS A 206 -6.19 -14.46 5.31
N GLY A 207 -7.26 -13.66 5.29
CA GLY A 207 -7.73 -12.93 6.48
C GLY A 207 -6.81 -11.79 6.96
N ASN A 208 -5.57 -11.69 6.46
CA ASN A 208 -4.64 -10.63 6.80
C ASN A 208 -4.61 -9.54 5.71
N TRP A 209 -5.46 -8.53 5.87
CA TRP A 209 -5.53 -7.42 4.91
C TRP A 209 -4.26 -6.55 4.90
N LEU A 210 -3.58 -6.40 6.04
CA LEU A 210 -2.33 -5.65 6.15
C LEU A 210 -1.22 -6.33 5.36
N ALA A 211 -1.08 -7.65 5.52
CA ALA A 211 -0.14 -8.43 4.71
C ALA A 211 -0.49 -8.33 3.22
N ARG A 212 -1.75 -8.50 2.82
CA ARG A 212 -2.18 -8.32 1.43
C ARG A 212 -1.80 -6.94 0.89
N LEU A 213 -2.02 -5.88 1.66
CA LEU A 213 -1.64 -4.52 1.30
C LEU A 213 -0.13 -4.43 1.05
N ALA A 214 0.67 -4.83 2.04
CA ALA A 214 2.11 -4.73 2.00
C ALA A 214 2.72 -5.53 0.84
N THR A 215 2.36 -6.81 0.71
CA THR A 215 2.90 -7.70 -0.32
C THR A 215 2.49 -7.29 -1.73
N THR A 216 1.26 -6.78 -1.91
CA THR A 216 0.79 -6.28 -3.20
C THR A 216 1.58 -5.06 -3.65
N VAL A 217 1.78 -4.11 -2.73
CA VAL A 217 2.52 -2.88 -3.02
C VAL A 217 3.98 -3.20 -3.38
N VAL A 218 4.62 -4.10 -2.63
CA VAL A 218 5.99 -4.56 -2.96
C VAL A 218 6.04 -5.28 -4.31
N ALA A 219 5.08 -6.15 -4.63
CA ALA A 219 5.01 -6.82 -5.93
C ALA A 219 4.96 -5.81 -7.09
N ILE A 220 4.09 -4.80 -6.96
CA ILE A 220 3.89 -3.76 -7.98
C ILE A 220 5.16 -2.90 -8.13
N GLN A 221 5.80 -2.51 -7.02
CA GLN A 221 7.07 -1.79 -7.05
C GLN A 221 8.18 -2.60 -7.74
N LYS A 222 8.20 -3.93 -7.59
CA LYS A 222 9.09 -4.82 -8.35
C LYS A 222 8.62 -5.08 -9.79
N THR A 223 7.60 -4.37 -10.27
CA THR A 223 6.99 -4.51 -11.60
C THR A 223 6.42 -5.90 -11.89
N ARG A 224 6.01 -6.63 -10.83
CA ARG A 224 5.45 -7.98 -10.94
C ARG A 224 3.94 -7.97 -10.85
N HIS A 225 3.34 -8.88 -11.62
CA HIS A 225 1.92 -9.16 -11.53
C HIS A 225 1.68 -10.26 -10.49
N VAL A 226 0.79 -10.00 -9.55
CA VAL A 226 0.42 -10.96 -8.50
C VAL A 226 -1.09 -11.14 -8.45
N ILE A 227 -1.49 -12.32 -8.02
CA ILE A 227 -2.89 -12.65 -7.78
C ILE A 227 -3.17 -12.49 -6.29
N ILE A 228 -4.27 -11.81 -5.99
CA ILE A 228 -4.79 -11.68 -4.63
C ILE A 228 -6.14 -12.37 -4.58
N ALA A 229 -6.28 -13.28 -3.61
CA ALA A 229 -7.52 -14.01 -3.36
C ALA A 229 -7.89 -13.92 -1.88
N SER A 230 -9.19 -13.83 -1.59
CA SER A 230 -9.67 -13.80 -0.21
C SER A 230 -9.72 -15.19 0.40
N GLU A 231 -10.46 -16.11 -0.22
CA GLU A 231 -10.80 -17.41 0.40
C GLU A 231 -11.11 -18.55 -0.57
N LYS A 232 -11.50 -18.25 -1.81
CA LYS A 232 -11.83 -19.22 -2.84
C LYS A 232 -11.33 -18.74 -4.18
N VAL A 233 -10.82 -19.67 -4.97
CA VAL A 233 -10.44 -19.42 -6.36
C VAL A 233 -11.14 -20.44 -7.24
N CYS A 234 -11.59 -19.95 -8.39
CA CYS A 234 -12.02 -20.77 -9.51
C CYS A 234 -10.83 -20.92 -10.44
N TRP A 235 -10.37 -22.15 -10.70
CA TRP A 235 -9.20 -22.42 -11.55
C TRP A 235 -9.41 -22.01 -13.02
N ALA A 236 -10.66 -21.83 -13.44
CA ALA A 236 -11.00 -21.25 -14.74
C ALA A 236 -11.02 -19.71 -14.76
N CYS A 237 -10.89 -19.05 -13.60
CA CYS A 237 -10.80 -17.59 -13.51
C CYS A 237 -9.38 -17.07 -13.33
N ILE A 238 -8.46 -17.96 -12.98
CA ILE A 238 -7.03 -17.68 -13.02
C ILE A 238 -6.57 -17.80 -14.46
#